data_AF-A0A7J9IMT0-F1
#
_entry.id   AF-A0A7J9IMT0-F1
#
_cell.length_a   1.000
_cell.length_b   1.000
_cell.length_c   1.000
_cell.angle_alpha   90.00
_cell.angle_beta   90.00
_cell.angle_gamma   90.00
#
_symmetry.space_group_name_H-M   'P 1'
#
loop_
_entity.id
_entity.type
_entity.pdbx_description
1 polymer ?
#
loop_
_entity_poly.entity_id
_entity_poly.type
_entity_poly.pdbx_seq_one_letter_code
_entity_poly.pdbx_strand_id
1 'polypeptide(L)'
;SLHPAADYHAAARAVGGCAIYVSDKPGNHNFELLKKLVLPDGSVLRTQLPGRPTVDCLFADPARDGISLLKIWNVNKCSGVVGVFNCQGAGWCKVTKKTRIHDASPGTLTGSVCANDVDSIAQVAGAGWNGESVVYAHRSGELVRLPKGASVPVTLKVLEYELFHFCPVKEISNTISFAPIGLLDMFNSSGAVEKFEVQMTSNEKLQFFDGEHPLKCCVDNADTHFNYDSATGLVTLTLPVPSEEMYRWHVEIQV
;
A
#
# COMPACT_ATOMS: atom_id res chain seq x y z
N SER A 1 17.81 4.91 11.17
CA SER A 1 18.12 6.35 11.13
C SER A 1 17.51 7.01 12.33
N LEU A 2 18.26 7.89 12.99
CA LEU A 2 17.75 8.76 14.05
C LEU A 2 17.25 10.10 13.51
N HIS A 3 17.25 10.28 12.18
CA HIS A 3 16.76 11.50 11.56
C HIS A 3 15.23 11.63 11.75
N PRO A 4 14.70 12.78 12.20
CA PRO A 4 13.28 12.94 12.46
C PRO A 4 12.36 12.62 11.27
N ALA A 5 12.83 12.89 10.05
CA ALA A 5 12.10 12.61 8.80
C ALA A 5 12.43 11.24 8.17
N ALA A 6 13.09 10.32 8.89
CA ALA A 6 13.51 9.04 8.31
C ALA A 6 12.34 8.19 7.83
N ASP A 7 11.28 8.13 8.63
CA ASP A 7 10.06 7.35 8.33
C ASP A 7 9.32 7.94 7.12
N TYR A 8 9.18 9.27 7.05
CA TYR A 8 8.66 10.00 5.88
C TYR A 8 9.46 9.73 4.59
N HIS A 9 10.79 9.79 4.65
CA HIS A 9 11.63 9.52 3.49
C HIS A 9 11.60 8.05 3.07
N ALA A 10 11.51 7.12 4.03
CA ALA A 10 11.39 5.70 3.75
C ALA A 10 10.09 5.39 2.99
N ALA A 11 8.96 5.96 3.41
CA ALA A 11 7.70 5.85 2.70
C ALA A 11 7.78 6.40 1.26
N ALA A 12 8.43 7.56 1.07
CA ALA A 12 8.67 8.12 -0.26
C ALA A 12 9.55 7.20 -1.14
N ARG A 13 10.55 6.52 -0.54
CA ARG A 13 11.37 5.53 -1.25
C ARG A 13 10.57 4.29 -1.67
N ALA A 14 9.68 3.82 -0.78
CA ALA A 14 8.85 2.64 -1.01
C ALA A 14 7.89 2.86 -2.20
N VAL A 15 7.13 3.95 -2.19
CA VAL A 15 6.21 4.28 -3.30
C VAL A 15 6.96 4.69 -4.58
N GLY A 16 8.15 5.30 -4.43
CA GLY A 16 8.94 5.80 -5.54
C GLY A 16 9.55 4.72 -6.43
N GLY A 17 9.51 3.44 -6.04
CA GLY A 17 10.07 2.35 -6.81
C GLY A 17 11.58 2.49 -7.00
N CYS A 18 12.28 3.11 -6.06
CA CYS A 18 13.72 3.33 -6.12
C CYS A 18 14.49 2.31 -5.28
N ALA A 19 15.79 2.17 -5.55
CA ALA A 19 16.67 1.40 -4.67
C ALA A 19 16.74 2.01 -3.27
N ILE A 20 16.85 1.15 -2.27
CA ILE A 20 16.95 1.53 -0.87
C ILE A 20 18.42 1.46 -0.46
N TYR A 21 18.97 2.62 -0.07
CA TYR A 21 20.33 2.74 0.45
C TYR A 21 20.27 3.25 1.88
N VAL A 22 20.97 2.56 2.78
CA VAL A 22 21.08 2.95 4.19
C VAL A 22 22.47 3.52 4.41
N SER A 23 22.53 4.82 4.71
CA SER A 23 23.77 5.55 4.99
C SER A 23 23.84 6.04 6.44
N ASP A 24 23.02 5.46 7.32
CA ASP A 24 23.06 5.78 8.74
C ASP A 24 24.42 5.41 9.34
N LYS A 25 24.83 6.18 10.36
CA LYS A 25 26.02 5.84 11.14
C LYS A 25 25.88 4.43 11.73
N PRO A 26 26.92 3.57 11.67
CA PRO A 26 26.90 2.28 12.32
C PRO A 26 26.48 2.36 13.79
N GLY A 27 25.59 1.47 14.22
CA GLY A 27 24.99 1.47 15.55
C GLY A 27 23.77 2.39 15.72
N ASN A 28 23.45 3.24 14.74
CA ASN A 28 22.29 4.16 14.77
C ASN A 28 21.20 3.79 13.76
N HIS A 29 21.14 2.52 13.35
CA HIS A 29 20.08 2.01 12.49
C HIS A 29 18.77 1.93 13.26
N ASN A 30 17.66 2.19 12.56
CA ASN A 30 16.33 1.97 13.11
C ASN A 30 15.81 0.68 12.48
N PHE A 31 15.96 -0.43 13.18
CA PHE A 31 15.60 -1.75 12.65
C PHE A 31 14.10 -1.89 12.43
N GLU A 32 13.27 -1.26 13.25
CA GLU A 32 11.82 -1.25 13.05
C GLU A 32 11.44 -0.57 11.74
N LEU A 33 12.11 0.54 11.40
CA LEU A 33 11.92 1.18 10.09
C LEU A 33 12.43 0.32 8.93
N LEU A 34 13.57 -0.36 9.10
CA LEU A 34 14.13 -1.22 8.06
C LEU A 34 13.25 -2.43 7.78
N LYS A 35 12.63 -3.02 8.81
CA LYS A 35 11.68 -4.14 8.67
C LYS A 35 10.44 -3.77 7.87
N LYS A 36 10.04 -2.48 7.82
CA LYS A 36 8.95 -2.01 6.94
C LYS A 36 9.36 -1.90 5.45
N LEU A 37 10.66 -1.93 5.16
CA LEU A 37 11.23 -1.73 3.82
C LEU A 37 11.79 -3.03 3.21
N VAL A 38 12.35 -3.90 4.05
CA VAL A 38 13.17 -5.05 3.65
C VAL A 38 12.63 -6.31 4.31
N LEU A 39 12.45 -7.37 3.52
CA LEU A 39 12.03 -8.69 3.98
C LEU A 39 13.17 -9.38 4.75
N PRO A 40 12.89 -10.46 5.53
CA PRO A 40 13.91 -11.16 6.29
C PRO A 40 15.08 -11.71 5.47
N ASP A 41 14.85 -12.01 4.18
CA ASP A 41 15.88 -12.48 3.24
C ASP A 41 16.69 -11.33 2.59
N GLY A 42 16.45 -10.09 2.98
CA GLY A 42 17.13 -8.91 2.44
C GLY A 42 16.53 -8.36 1.15
N SER A 43 15.51 -9.03 0.58
CA SER A 43 14.81 -8.53 -0.60
C SER A 43 13.85 -7.38 -0.24
N VAL A 44 13.38 -6.65 -1.27
CA VAL A 44 12.51 -5.48 -1.08
C VAL A 44 11.25 -5.61 -1.93
N LEU A 45 10.12 -5.21 -1.36
CA LEU A 45 8.84 -5.13 -2.08
C LEU A 45 8.83 -3.86 -2.93
N ARG A 46 9.57 -3.86 -4.03
CA ARG A 46 9.69 -2.70 -4.92
C ARG A 46 8.51 -2.61 -5.87
N THR A 47 7.91 -1.42 -5.97
CA THR A 47 6.90 -1.11 -6.99
C THR A 47 7.49 -1.17 -8.41
N GLN A 48 6.65 -1.36 -9.43
CA GLN A 48 7.10 -1.70 -10.78
C GLN A 48 7.59 -0.51 -11.62
N LEU A 49 7.10 0.69 -11.33
CA LEU A 49 7.43 1.90 -12.10
C LEU A 49 8.34 2.82 -11.26
N PRO A 50 9.01 3.81 -11.89
CA PRO A 50 9.46 4.98 -11.15
C PRO A 50 8.24 5.75 -10.63
N GLY A 51 8.30 6.26 -9.40
CA GLY A 51 7.23 7.06 -8.81
C GLY A 51 6.91 8.31 -9.65
N ARG A 52 5.62 8.57 -9.86
CA ARG A 52 5.13 9.69 -10.67
C ARG A 52 4.13 10.52 -9.86
N PRO A 53 4.14 11.86 -10.00
CA PRO A 53 3.07 12.66 -9.44
C PRO A 53 1.73 12.25 -10.05
N THR A 54 0.66 12.29 -9.26
CA THR A 54 -0.71 12.17 -9.77
C THR A 54 -1.04 13.39 -10.63
N VAL A 55 -1.98 13.23 -11.56
CA VAL A 55 -2.33 14.26 -12.54
C VAL A 55 -2.75 15.58 -11.87
N ASP A 56 -3.48 15.49 -10.76
CA ASP A 56 -4.02 16.65 -10.05
C ASP A 56 -2.97 17.46 -9.27
N CYS A 57 -1.81 16.88 -8.93
CA CYS A 57 -0.70 17.61 -8.32
C CYS A 57 0.48 17.84 -9.27
N LEU A 58 0.39 17.44 -10.53
CA LEU A 58 1.50 17.49 -11.51
C LEU A 58 2.07 18.90 -11.72
N PHE A 59 1.21 19.91 -11.68
CA PHE A 59 1.56 21.32 -11.90
C PHE A 59 1.50 22.17 -10.63
N ALA A 60 1.31 21.56 -9.46
CA ALA A 60 1.31 22.25 -8.18
C ALA A 60 2.76 22.46 -7.66
N ASP A 61 2.93 23.41 -6.74
CA ASP A 61 4.18 23.55 -5.96
C ASP A 61 3.91 23.09 -4.52
N PRO A 62 3.88 21.77 -4.26
CA PRO A 62 3.47 21.20 -2.97
C PRO A 62 4.42 21.55 -1.82
N ALA A 63 5.53 22.24 -2.10
CA ALA A 63 6.44 22.74 -1.09
C ALA A 63 6.14 24.17 -0.64
N ARG A 64 5.32 24.93 -1.40
CA ARG A 64 5.19 26.39 -1.21
C ARG A 64 3.79 26.97 -1.30
N ASP A 65 2.88 26.34 -2.04
CA ASP A 65 1.58 26.93 -2.32
C ASP A 65 0.64 26.98 -1.10
N GLY A 66 0.99 26.30 0.00
CA GLY A 66 0.21 26.27 1.23
C GLY A 66 -1.13 25.52 1.09
N ILE A 67 -1.36 24.80 -0.02
CA ILE A 67 -2.64 24.14 -0.29
C ILE A 67 -2.49 22.71 -0.82
N SER A 68 -1.44 22.40 -1.58
CA SER A 68 -1.32 21.12 -2.27
C SER A 68 -0.50 20.11 -1.48
N LEU A 69 -1.04 18.89 -1.37
CA LEU A 69 -0.30 17.70 -0.99
C LEU A 69 0.43 17.15 -2.21
N LEU A 70 1.66 16.65 -2.03
CA LEU A 70 2.33 15.88 -3.06
C LEU A 70 1.74 14.47 -3.05
N LYS A 71 1.21 14.02 -4.18
CA LYS A 71 0.72 12.66 -4.37
C LYS A 71 1.59 11.96 -5.40
N ILE A 72 2.19 10.83 -5.02
CA ILE A 72 3.02 10.00 -5.89
C ILE A 72 2.33 8.65 -6.07
N TRP A 73 2.08 8.25 -7.30
CA TRP A 73 1.50 6.94 -7.60
C TRP A 73 2.51 5.96 -8.19
N ASN A 74 2.18 4.69 -8.03
CA ASN A 74 2.88 3.56 -8.62
C ASN A 74 1.97 2.32 -8.70
N VAL A 75 2.48 1.22 -9.25
CA VAL A 75 1.78 -0.07 -9.35
C VAL A 75 2.63 -1.23 -8.86
N ASN A 76 1.95 -2.24 -8.33
CA ASN A 76 2.44 -3.58 -8.05
C ASN A 76 1.82 -4.57 -9.05
N LYS A 77 2.12 -5.87 -8.91
CA LYS A 77 1.62 -6.91 -9.82
C LYS A 77 0.09 -7.03 -9.84
N CYS A 78 -0.55 -6.80 -8.69
CA CYS A 78 -1.99 -6.99 -8.53
C CYS A 78 -2.70 -5.78 -7.90
N SER A 79 -2.02 -4.64 -7.70
CA SER A 79 -2.58 -3.47 -7.03
C SER A 79 -1.91 -2.16 -7.43
N GLY A 80 -2.54 -1.04 -7.09
CA GLY A 80 -1.96 0.30 -7.16
C GLY A 80 -1.53 0.81 -5.78
N VAL A 81 -0.62 1.77 -5.75
CA VAL A 81 -0.24 2.48 -4.51
C VAL A 81 -0.12 3.98 -4.76
N VAL A 82 -0.63 4.79 -3.82
CA VAL A 82 -0.47 6.24 -3.81
C VAL A 82 0.08 6.67 -2.47
N GLY A 83 1.23 7.32 -2.47
CA GLY A 83 1.78 8.00 -1.32
C GLY A 83 1.38 9.47 -1.33
N VAL A 84 0.83 9.95 -0.22
CA VAL A 84 0.42 11.35 -0.03
C VAL A 84 1.32 11.98 1.00
N PHE A 85 1.85 13.16 0.71
CA PHE A 85 2.88 13.81 1.52
C PHE A 85 2.62 15.31 1.68
N ASN A 86 2.74 15.81 2.91
CA ASN A 86 2.77 17.25 3.16
C ASN A 86 4.23 17.75 3.16
N CYS A 87 4.62 18.37 2.04
CA CYS A 87 5.98 18.85 1.75
C CYS A 87 6.21 20.33 2.09
N GLN A 88 5.24 21.02 2.70
CA GLN A 88 5.26 22.48 2.84
C GLN A 88 6.42 22.98 3.73
N GLY A 89 6.82 24.23 3.52
CA GLY A 89 7.70 25.00 4.42
C GLY A 89 9.17 25.11 4.01
N ALA A 90 9.67 24.15 3.24
CA ALA A 90 11.05 24.18 2.76
C ALA A 90 11.16 23.67 1.33
N GLY A 91 12.07 24.26 0.56
CA GLY A 91 12.33 23.83 -0.82
C GLY A 91 13.74 24.13 -1.30
N TRP A 92 14.18 23.42 -2.33
CA TRP A 92 15.49 23.64 -2.95
C TRP A 92 15.54 25.01 -3.64
N CYS A 93 16.51 25.86 -3.26
CA CYS A 93 16.78 27.11 -3.93
C CYS A 93 17.91 26.93 -4.94
N LYS A 94 17.59 27.03 -6.24
CA LYS A 94 18.57 26.85 -7.34
C LYS A 94 19.67 27.92 -7.34
N VAL A 95 19.36 29.14 -6.89
CA VAL A 95 20.32 30.26 -6.84
C VAL A 95 21.38 30.01 -5.76
N THR A 96 20.94 29.75 -4.53
CA THR A 96 21.84 29.56 -3.39
C THR A 96 22.34 28.12 -3.24
N LYS A 97 21.89 27.19 -4.09
CA LYS A 97 22.20 25.75 -4.06
C LYS A 97 22.07 25.13 -2.67
N LYS A 98 20.99 25.49 -1.96
CA LYS A 98 20.66 24.95 -0.64
C LYS A 98 19.15 24.88 -0.45
N THR A 99 18.70 23.98 0.41
CA THR A 99 17.32 24.01 0.91
C THR A 99 17.10 25.29 1.71
N ARG A 100 16.07 26.04 1.36
CA ARG A 100 15.64 27.25 2.07
C ARG A 100 14.33 26.94 2.78
N ILE A 101 14.28 27.27 4.06
CA ILE A 101 13.04 27.31 4.83
C ILE A 101 12.41 28.67 4.53
N HIS A 102 11.22 28.66 3.93
CA HIS A 102 10.44 29.86 3.63
C HIS A 102 9.24 30.01 4.57
N ASP A 103 8.83 28.92 5.20
CA ASP A 103 7.85 28.91 6.29
C ASP A 103 8.30 27.86 7.33
N ALA A 104 8.49 28.30 8.57
CA ALA A 104 8.98 27.46 9.66
C ALA A 104 7.86 26.70 10.40
N SER A 105 6.59 27.06 10.16
CA SER A 105 5.44 26.40 10.79
C SER A 105 4.27 26.30 9.80
N PRO A 106 4.42 25.52 8.72
CA PRO A 106 3.37 25.42 7.71
C PRO A 106 2.14 24.69 8.24
N GLY A 107 1.00 24.98 7.59
CA GLY A 107 -0.31 24.47 7.98
C GLY A 107 -0.48 22.95 7.81
N THR A 108 -1.52 22.45 8.47
CA THR A 108 -2.09 21.13 8.16
C THR A 108 -2.88 21.24 6.86
N LEU A 109 -2.66 20.29 5.95
CA LEU A 109 -3.36 20.25 4.67
C LEU A 109 -4.35 19.09 4.65
N THR A 110 -5.44 19.27 3.92
CA THR A 110 -6.47 18.24 3.68
C THR A 110 -6.60 18.02 2.18
N GLY A 111 -6.77 16.77 1.78
CA GLY A 111 -7.06 16.38 0.41
C GLY A 111 -7.80 15.06 0.37
N SER A 112 -7.76 14.40 -0.78
CA SER A 112 -8.34 13.08 -0.95
C SER A 112 -7.57 12.26 -1.98
N VAL A 113 -7.73 10.94 -1.89
CA VAL A 113 -7.18 9.98 -2.84
C VAL A 113 -8.27 9.06 -3.38
N CYS A 114 -8.13 8.60 -4.60
CA CYS A 114 -9.04 7.66 -5.25
C CYS A 114 -8.27 6.66 -6.10
N ALA A 115 -8.94 5.58 -6.53
CA ALA A 115 -8.31 4.56 -7.35
C ALA A 115 -7.73 5.13 -8.67
N ASN A 116 -8.37 6.16 -9.23
CA ASN A 116 -7.94 6.81 -10.48
C ASN A 116 -6.69 7.69 -10.32
N ASP A 117 -6.23 7.95 -9.09
CA ASP A 117 -4.91 8.57 -8.89
C ASP A 117 -3.77 7.64 -9.32
N VAL A 118 -4.02 6.33 -9.46
CA VAL A 118 -3.11 5.37 -10.06
C VAL A 118 -3.47 5.22 -11.54
N ASP A 119 -2.74 5.92 -12.43
CA ASP A 119 -3.09 5.97 -13.87
C ASP A 119 -3.25 4.58 -14.51
N SER A 120 -2.49 3.58 -14.06
CA SER A 120 -2.49 2.21 -14.59
C SER A 120 -3.37 1.23 -13.80
N ILE A 121 -4.24 1.68 -12.89
CA ILE A 121 -5.01 0.78 -12.02
C ILE A 121 -5.88 -0.22 -12.79
N ALA A 122 -6.54 0.22 -13.87
CA ALA A 122 -7.39 -0.65 -14.67
C ALA A 122 -6.61 -1.76 -15.38
N GLN A 123 -5.36 -1.47 -15.79
CA GLN A 123 -4.48 -2.47 -16.40
C GLN A 123 -4.09 -3.55 -15.38
N VAL A 124 -3.78 -3.15 -14.15
CA VAL A 124 -3.35 -4.05 -13.08
C VAL A 124 -4.52 -4.87 -12.53
N ALA A 125 -5.71 -4.27 -12.43
CA ALA A 125 -6.92 -4.96 -12.02
C ALA A 125 -7.36 -6.05 -13.02
N GLY A 126 -7.03 -5.86 -14.30
CA GLY A 126 -7.36 -6.80 -15.37
C GLY A 126 -8.77 -6.63 -15.91
N ALA A 127 -9.11 -7.48 -16.88
CA ALA A 127 -10.41 -7.44 -17.55
C ALA A 127 -11.55 -7.74 -16.57
N GLY A 128 -12.66 -6.99 -16.70
CA GLY A 128 -13.86 -7.19 -15.89
C GLY A 128 -13.87 -6.43 -14.56
N TRP A 129 -12.81 -5.70 -14.23
CA TRP A 129 -12.81 -4.83 -13.05
C TRP A 129 -13.85 -3.70 -13.19
N ASN A 130 -14.77 -3.63 -12.23
CA ASN A 130 -15.87 -2.68 -12.22
C ASN A 130 -15.48 -1.30 -11.66
N GLY A 131 -14.23 -1.10 -11.21
CA GLY A 131 -13.74 0.14 -10.60
C GLY A 131 -13.73 0.15 -9.07
N GLU A 132 -14.24 -0.89 -8.41
CA GLU A 132 -14.26 -1.01 -6.95
C GLU A 132 -12.93 -1.51 -6.39
N SER A 133 -12.44 -0.93 -5.29
CA SER A 133 -11.21 -1.37 -4.64
C SER A 133 -11.37 -1.44 -3.15
N VAL A 134 -10.65 -2.37 -2.52
CA VAL A 134 -10.32 -2.25 -1.11
C VAL A 134 -9.09 -1.35 -1.00
N VAL A 135 -9.19 -0.33 -0.15
CA VAL A 135 -8.11 0.62 0.12
C VAL A 135 -7.57 0.34 1.51
N TYR A 136 -6.29 0.00 1.60
CA TYR A 136 -5.56 -0.12 2.86
C TYR A 136 -4.65 1.09 3.06
N ALA A 137 -4.86 1.83 4.14
CA ALA A 137 -4.04 2.97 4.52
C ALA A 137 -2.99 2.52 5.55
N HIS A 138 -1.73 2.42 5.13
CA HIS A 138 -0.67 1.73 5.89
C HIS A 138 -0.41 2.32 7.28
N ARG A 139 -0.33 3.65 7.40
CA ARG A 139 0.05 4.31 8.66
C ARG A 139 -1.09 4.32 9.66
N SER A 140 -2.32 4.55 9.22
CA SER A 140 -3.52 4.52 10.06
C SER A 140 -4.02 3.10 10.34
N GLY A 141 -3.69 2.12 9.49
CA GLY A 141 -4.21 0.76 9.55
C GLY A 141 -5.67 0.64 9.10
N GLU A 142 -6.23 1.71 8.51
CA GLU A 142 -7.63 1.75 8.09
C GLU A 142 -7.86 0.96 6.80
N LEU A 143 -9.01 0.28 6.75
CA LEU A 143 -9.47 -0.48 5.60
C LEU A 143 -10.82 0.05 5.12
N VAL A 144 -10.90 0.40 3.84
CA VAL A 144 -12.13 0.96 3.24
C VAL A 144 -12.44 0.24 1.94
N ARG A 145 -13.66 -0.30 1.81
CA ARG A 145 -14.20 -0.71 0.51
C ARG A 145 -14.67 0.54 -0.23
N LEU A 146 -13.96 0.89 -1.30
CA LEU A 146 -14.13 2.12 -2.05
C LEU A 146 -14.87 1.86 -3.37
N PRO A 147 -16.11 2.36 -3.52
CA PRO A 147 -16.85 2.28 -4.78
C PRO A 147 -16.15 3.02 -5.92
N LYS A 148 -16.47 2.65 -7.15
CA LYS A 148 -15.97 3.36 -8.34
C LYS A 148 -16.25 4.85 -8.25
N GLY A 149 -15.20 5.66 -8.42
CA GLY A 149 -15.28 7.12 -8.46
C GLY A 149 -15.40 7.79 -7.09
N ALA A 150 -15.46 7.02 -6.00
CA ALA A 150 -15.36 7.56 -4.65
C ALA A 150 -13.90 7.89 -4.30
N SER A 151 -13.72 8.66 -3.22
CA SER A 151 -12.40 9.05 -2.71
C SER A 151 -12.33 8.91 -1.18
N VAL A 152 -11.14 8.64 -0.67
CA VAL A 152 -10.82 8.61 0.77
C VAL A 152 -10.21 9.96 1.17
N PRO A 153 -10.72 10.65 2.21
CA PRO A 153 -10.13 11.89 2.69
C PRO A 153 -8.80 11.64 3.41
N VAL A 154 -7.91 12.63 3.39
CA VAL A 154 -6.62 12.57 4.09
C VAL A 154 -6.23 13.94 4.62
N THR A 155 -5.79 13.99 5.87
CA THR A 155 -5.38 15.22 6.55
C THR A 155 -4.00 15.03 7.16
N LEU A 156 -3.04 15.87 6.78
CA LEU A 156 -1.62 15.68 7.12
C LEU A 156 -1.00 16.99 7.63
N LYS A 157 -0.34 16.92 8.79
CA LYS A 157 0.60 17.97 9.23
C LYS A 157 1.87 17.92 8.39
N VAL A 158 2.68 18.97 8.48
CA VAL A 158 3.99 19.03 7.81
C VAL A 158 4.85 17.83 8.18
N LEU A 159 5.52 17.24 7.17
CA LEU A 159 6.30 16.00 7.29
C LEU A 159 5.49 14.77 7.73
N GLU A 160 4.17 14.82 7.63
CA GLU A 160 3.32 13.63 7.66
C GLU A 160 3.03 13.12 6.25
N TYR A 161 2.69 11.85 6.20
CA TYR A 161 2.39 11.12 4.99
C TYR A 161 1.39 9.99 5.30
N GLU A 162 0.79 9.45 4.26
CA GLU A 162 0.05 8.19 4.28
C GLU A 162 0.30 7.44 2.96
N LEU A 163 0.33 6.10 3.02
CA LEU A 163 0.44 5.23 1.85
C LEU A 163 -0.87 4.47 1.68
N PHE A 164 -1.54 4.68 0.56
CA PHE A 164 -2.80 4.04 0.22
C PHE A 164 -2.58 2.95 -0.82
N HIS A 165 -2.93 1.71 -0.45
CA HIS A 165 -2.89 0.55 -1.31
C HIS A 165 -4.27 0.31 -1.92
N PHE A 166 -4.42 0.55 -3.22
CA PHE A 166 -5.63 0.29 -3.97
C PHE A 166 -5.61 -1.14 -4.50
N CYS A 167 -6.31 -2.03 -3.83
CA CYS A 167 -6.40 -3.45 -4.13
C CYS A 167 -7.73 -3.71 -4.89
N PRO A 168 -7.70 -3.94 -6.20
CA PRO A 168 -8.90 -4.14 -7.00
C PRO A 168 -9.75 -5.30 -6.48
N VAL A 169 -11.05 -5.06 -6.32
CA VAL A 169 -11.99 -6.10 -5.92
C VAL A 169 -12.33 -6.98 -7.11
N LYS A 170 -12.26 -8.29 -6.90
CA LYS A 170 -12.76 -9.29 -7.84
C LYS A 170 -14.04 -9.90 -7.30
N GLU A 171 -15.11 -9.80 -8.06
CA GLU A 171 -16.35 -10.53 -7.81
C GLU A 171 -16.13 -12.01 -8.15
N ILE A 172 -16.34 -12.88 -7.16
CA ILE A 172 -16.25 -14.34 -7.31
C ILE A 172 -17.64 -14.90 -7.57
N SER A 173 -18.63 -14.41 -6.84
CA SER A 173 -20.06 -14.73 -7.01
C SER A 173 -20.90 -13.49 -6.67
N ASN A 174 -22.24 -13.63 -6.70
CA ASN A 174 -23.14 -12.55 -6.32
C ASN A 174 -23.03 -12.13 -4.84
N THR A 175 -22.44 -12.98 -3.99
CA THR A 175 -22.31 -12.75 -2.55
C THR A 175 -20.86 -12.69 -2.07
N ILE A 176 -19.90 -13.11 -2.91
CA ILE A 176 -18.50 -13.20 -2.53
C ILE A 176 -17.66 -12.31 -3.44
N SER A 177 -16.90 -11.41 -2.82
CA SER A 177 -15.94 -10.55 -3.47
C SER A 177 -14.64 -10.54 -2.68
N PHE A 178 -13.49 -10.51 -3.36
CA PHE A 178 -12.19 -10.63 -2.71
C PHE A 178 -11.17 -9.64 -3.29
N ALA A 179 -10.28 -9.12 -2.43
CA ALA A 179 -9.15 -8.28 -2.80
C ALA A 179 -7.93 -8.60 -1.92
N PRO A 180 -6.79 -9.07 -2.48
CA PRO A 180 -5.60 -9.35 -1.70
C PRO A 180 -4.83 -8.06 -1.36
N ILE A 181 -4.52 -7.86 -0.07
CA ILE A 181 -3.81 -6.66 0.42
C ILE A 181 -2.30 -6.90 0.57
N GLY A 182 -1.87 -8.11 0.95
CA GLY A 182 -0.46 -8.46 1.13
C GLY A 182 0.03 -8.34 2.58
N LEU A 183 1.28 -7.90 2.77
CA LEU A 183 1.94 -7.84 4.09
C LEU A 183 1.70 -6.47 4.75
N LEU A 184 0.78 -6.43 5.72
CA LEU A 184 0.28 -5.19 6.33
C LEU A 184 1.36 -4.31 6.99
N ASP A 185 2.42 -4.94 7.51
CA ASP A 185 3.53 -4.27 8.21
C ASP A 185 4.55 -3.62 7.26
N MET A 186 4.45 -3.88 5.96
CA MET A 186 5.38 -3.35 4.95
C MET A 186 4.87 -2.02 4.38
N PHE A 187 5.76 -1.06 4.11
CA PHE A 187 5.38 0.19 3.43
C PHE A 187 4.78 -0.05 2.05
N ASN A 188 5.26 -1.05 1.32
CA ASN A 188 4.64 -1.49 0.09
C ASN A 188 3.86 -2.79 0.31
N SER A 189 2.81 -2.74 1.16
CA SER A 189 2.08 -3.93 1.63
C SER A 189 1.60 -4.81 0.48
N SER A 190 0.94 -4.19 -0.48
CA SER A 190 0.37 -4.85 -1.65
C SER A 190 1.38 -5.24 -2.72
N GLY A 191 2.66 -4.88 -2.52
CA GLY A 191 3.78 -5.39 -3.29
C GLY A 191 4.11 -6.85 -2.98
N ALA A 192 3.65 -7.39 -1.85
CA ALA A 192 3.86 -8.79 -1.49
C ALA A 192 2.97 -9.76 -2.30
N VAL A 193 1.91 -9.26 -2.94
CA VAL A 193 1.00 -10.08 -3.73
C VAL A 193 1.58 -10.27 -5.13
N GLU A 194 2.11 -11.46 -5.37
CA GLU A 194 2.72 -11.85 -6.64
C GLU A 194 1.67 -12.24 -7.70
N LYS A 195 0.65 -12.97 -7.27
CA LYS A 195 -0.41 -13.52 -8.12
C LYS A 195 -1.66 -13.77 -7.27
N PHE A 196 -2.82 -13.63 -7.89
CA PHE A 196 -4.11 -13.98 -7.29
C PHE A 196 -4.99 -14.65 -8.33
N GLU A 197 -5.51 -15.84 -7.99
CA GLU A 197 -6.38 -16.64 -8.84
C GLU A 197 -7.57 -17.15 -8.05
N VAL A 198 -8.68 -17.36 -8.75
CA VAL A 198 -9.92 -17.89 -8.20
C VAL A 198 -10.18 -19.21 -8.88
N GLN A 199 -10.33 -20.27 -8.11
CA GLN A 199 -10.68 -21.60 -8.60
C GLN A 199 -12.09 -21.95 -8.16
N MET A 200 -12.97 -22.23 -9.12
CA MET A 200 -14.31 -22.73 -8.83
C MET A 200 -14.26 -24.25 -8.80
N THR A 201 -14.50 -24.85 -7.64
CA THR A 201 -14.61 -26.31 -7.53
C THR A 201 -16.00 -26.76 -7.99
N SER A 202 -16.07 -27.32 -9.20
CA SER A 202 -17.25 -27.99 -9.70
C SER A 202 -17.39 -29.38 -9.06
N ASN A 203 -17.78 -29.46 -7.79
CA ASN A 203 -18.16 -30.74 -7.19
C ASN A 203 -19.62 -30.71 -6.71
N GLU A 204 -20.44 -31.48 -7.42
CA GLU A 204 -21.79 -31.88 -7.01
C GLU A 204 -21.71 -32.56 -5.64
N LYS A 205 -22.46 -32.03 -4.66
CA LYS A 205 -22.61 -32.51 -3.25
C LYS A 205 -21.59 -31.99 -2.23
N LEU A 206 -21.70 -30.71 -1.89
CA LEU A 206 -21.59 -30.27 -0.49
C LEU A 206 -22.65 -29.19 -0.25
N GLN A 207 -23.80 -29.60 0.28
CA GLN A 207 -24.82 -28.70 0.80
C GLN A 207 -24.47 -28.34 2.25
N PHE A 208 -23.52 -27.43 2.42
CA PHE A 208 -23.36 -26.64 3.63
C PHE A 208 -22.92 -25.23 3.21
N PHE A 209 -23.89 -24.42 2.77
CA PHE A 209 -23.67 -23.00 2.54
C PHE A 209 -23.95 -22.30 3.87
N ASP A 210 -22.96 -22.28 4.75
CA ASP A 210 -23.00 -21.51 6.00
C ASP A 210 -22.06 -20.31 5.88
N GLY A 211 -22.44 -19.36 5.02
CA GLY A 211 -22.07 -17.96 5.18
C GLY A 211 -20.97 -17.39 4.27
N GLU A 212 -21.03 -16.06 4.15
CA GLU A 212 -20.15 -15.17 3.37
C GLU A 212 -18.74 -14.99 4.00
N HIS A 213 -18.27 -15.97 4.77
CA HIS A 213 -17.06 -15.86 5.59
C HIS A 213 -16.09 -17.02 5.32
N PRO A 214 -14.77 -16.84 5.55
CA PRO A 214 -13.79 -17.87 5.26
C PRO A 214 -13.99 -19.09 6.16
N LEU A 215 -13.97 -20.27 5.55
CA LEU A 215 -14.08 -21.55 6.24
C LEU A 215 -12.70 -22.07 6.67
N LYS A 216 -11.69 -21.87 5.82
CA LYS A 216 -10.35 -22.43 6.02
C LYS A 216 -9.28 -21.60 5.32
N CYS A 217 -8.13 -21.42 5.97
CA CYS A 217 -6.93 -20.85 5.34
C CYS A 217 -5.79 -21.87 5.40
N CYS A 218 -5.03 -21.98 4.31
CA CYS A 218 -3.83 -22.81 4.23
C CYS A 218 -2.64 -21.98 3.77
N VAL A 219 -1.46 -22.26 4.34
CA VAL A 219 -0.17 -21.75 3.87
C VAL A 219 0.66 -22.97 3.45
N ASP A 220 1.00 -23.08 2.17
CA ASP A 220 1.67 -24.24 1.56
C ASP A 220 1.02 -25.59 1.91
N ASN A 221 -0.31 -25.64 1.80
CA ASN A 221 -1.15 -26.80 2.12
C ASN A 221 -1.23 -27.15 3.62
N ALA A 222 -0.61 -26.37 4.51
CA ALA A 222 -0.75 -26.53 5.95
C ALA A 222 -1.89 -25.65 6.49
N ASP A 223 -2.86 -26.29 7.15
CA ASP A 223 -3.95 -25.61 7.85
C ASP A 223 -3.39 -24.56 8.82
N THR A 224 -3.79 -23.30 8.62
CA THR A 224 -3.24 -22.16 9.34
C THR A 224 -4.36 -21.41 10.02
N HIS A 225 -4.16 -21.08 11.30
CA HIS A 225 -5.08 -20.24 12.04
C HIS A 225 -5.18 -18.85 11.41
N PHE A 226 -6.40 -18.35 11.26
CA PHE A 226 -6.69 -17.01 10.76
C PHE A 226 -7.63 -16.28 11.71
N ASN A 227 -7.56 -14.96 11.69
CA ASN A 227 -8.52 -14.07 12.30
C ASN A 227 -9.45 -13.53 11.22
N TYR A 228 -10.74 -13.39 11.53
CA TYR A 228 -11.73 -12.76 10.67
C TYR A 228 -12.44 -11.64 11.41
N ASP A 229 -12.35 -10.43 10.88
CA ASP A 229 -13.12 -9.28 11.34
C ASP A 229 -14.40 -9.15 10.51
N SER A 230 -15.55 -9.49 11.12
CA SER A 230 -16.85 -9.44 10.45
C SER A 230 -17.34 -8.02 10.14
N ALA A 231 -16.79 -6.98 10.78
CA ALA A 231 -17.17 -5.60 10.49
C ALA A 231 -16.53 -5.08 9.20
N THR A 232 -15.30 -5.51 8.92
CA THR A 232 -14.53 -5.08 7.74
C THR A 232 -14.43 -6.14 6.64
N GLY A 233 -14.73 -7.41 6.97
CA GLY A 233 -14.48 -8.57 6.12
C GLY A 233 -13.00 -8.95 6.03
N LEU A 234 -12.13 -8.39 6.86
CA LEU A 234 -10.68 -8.62 6.81
C LEU A 234 -10.33 -10.01 7.35
N VAL A 235 -9.56 -10.75 6.55
CA VAL A 235 -8.94 -12.02 6.94
C VAL A 235 -7.45 -11.79 7.16
N THR A 236 -6.97 -12.13 8.35
CA THR A 236 -5.55 -11.97 8.70
C THR A 236 -4.97 -13.29 9.15
N LEU A 237 -3.82 -13.65 8.58
CA LEU A 237 -3.03 -14.83 8.96
C LEU A 237 -1.55 -14.46 9.02
N THR A 238 -0.79 -15.19 9.83
CA THR A 238 0.65 -14.96 9.99
C THR A 238 1.43 -15.89 9.09
N LEU A 239 2.25 -15.33 8.20
CA LEU A 239 3.18 -16.11 7.40
C LEU A 239 4.48 -16.38 8.19
N PRO A 240 5.03 -17.60 8.14
CA PRO A 240 6.30 -17.89 8.75
C PRO A 240 7.46 -17.23 7.98
N VAL A 241 8.60 -17.08 8.65
CA VAL A 241 9.83 -16.59 8.01
C VAL A 241 10.40 -17.72 7.16
N PRO A 242 10.59 -17.53 5.84
CA PRO A 242 11.11 -18.57 4.98
C PRO A 242 12.59 -18.86 5.28
N SER A 243 13.01 -20.11 5.11
CA SER A 243 14.42 -20.52 5.20
C SER A 243 15.20 -20.26 3.92
N GLU A 244 14.50 -20.16 2.79
CA GLU A 244 15.08 -19.92 1.47
C GLU A 244 14.88 -18.46 1.05
N GLU A 245 15.86 -17.89 0.35
CA GLU A 245 15.75 -16.57 -0.26
C GLU A 245 14.69 -16.58 -1.37
N MET A 246 13.97 -15.46 -1.55
CA MET A 246 12.97 -15.29 -2.62
C MET A 246 11.81 -16.29 -2.56
N TYR A 247 11.56 -16.89 -1.40
CA TYR A 247 10.46 -17.84 -1.21
C TYR A 247 9.10 -17.19 -1.42
N ARG A 248 8.17 -17.93 -2.05
CA ARG A 248 6.80 -17.47 -2.31
C ARG A 248 5.82 -18.41 -1.65
N TRP A 249 5.20 -17.93 -0.58
CA TRP A 249 4.13 -18.63 0.12
C TRP A 249 2.91 -18.78 -0.79
N HIS A 250 2.38 -20.00 -0.89
CA HIS A 250 1.07 -20.25 -1.49
C HIS A 250 0.00 -20.18 -0.40
N VAL A 251 -0.83 -19.13 -0.46
CA VAL A 251 -1.94 -18.94 0.46
C VAL A 251 -3.24 -19.34 -0.24
N GLU A 252 -3.97 -20.27 0.36
CA GLU A 252 -5.30 -20.68 -0.09
C GLU A 252 -6.34 -20.29 0.96
N ILE A 253 -7.43 -19.68 0.50
CA ILE A 253 -8.59 -19.34 1.34
C ILE A 253 -9.79 -20.03 0.75
N GLN A 254 -10.41 -20.90 1.54
CA GLN A 254 -11.64 -21.59 1.19
C GLN A 254 -12.80 -20.84 1.82
N VAL A 255 -13.79 -20.55 0.98
CA VAL A 255 -15.04 -19.84 1.28
C VAL A 255 -16.22 -20.73 0.91
#